data_AF-A0A1Q3K883-F1
#
_entry.id   AF-A0A1Q3K883-F1
#
_cell.length_a   1.000
_cell.length_b   1.000
_cell.length_c   1.000
_cell.angle_alpha   90.00
_cell.angle_beta   90.00
_cell.angle_gamma   90.00
#
_symmetry.space_group_name_H-M   'P 1'
#
loop_
_entity.id
_entity.type
_entity.pdbx_description
1 polymer ?
#
loop_
_entity_poly.entity_id
_entity_poly.type
_entity_poly.pdbx_seq_one_letter_code
_entity_poly.pdbx_strand_id
1 'polypeptide(L)'
;MDKVSDSVTKLQATFRIKVNGESVAIATVGQAYDFITRLSTAEWGEFRALHEEARAALEAAAGDAMLSRKATDALRALFARTHLL
;
A
#
# COMPACT_ATOMS: atom_id res chain seq x y z
N MET A 1 0.38 18.23 9.92
CA MET A 1 0.20 16.79 9.68
C MET A 1 1.22 16.39 8.64
N ASP A 2 2.18 15.53 9.01
CA ASP A 2 3.06 14.90 8.02
C ASP A 2 2.23 14.12 7.02
N LYS A 3 2.55 14.25 5.73
CA LYS A 3 1.83 13.57 4.66
C LYS A 3 2.19 12.08 4.75
N VAL A 4 1.20 11.20 4.76
CA VAL A 4 1.41 9.73 4.86
C VAL A 4 2.35 9.22 3.77
N SER A 5 2.33 9.83 2.57
CA SER A 5 3.25 9.51 1.46
C SER A 5 4.73 9.72 1.78
N ASP A 6 5.04 10.54 2.79
CA ASP A 6 6.43 10.87 3.18
C ASP A 6 6.91 9.95 4.32
N SER A 7 6.05 9.02 4.78
CA SER A 7 6.39 8.08 5.84
C SER A 7 7.48 7.10 5.40
N VAL A 8 8.62 7.16 6.10
CA VAL A 8 9.74 6.23 5.95
C VAL A 8 9.58 4.94 6.78
N THR A 9 8.43 4.77 7.46
CA THR A 9 8.14 3.56 8.23
C THR A 9 8.24 2.33 7.32
N LYS A 10 9.09 1.37 7.71
CA LYS A 10 9.31 0.15 6.93
C LYS A 10 8.10 -0.78 7.04
N LEU A 11 7.73 -1.37 5.90
CA LEU A 11 6.85 -2.52 5.86
C LEU A 11 7.62 -3.78 6.29
N GLN A 12 6.88 -4.83 6.64
CA GLN A 12 7.45 -6.12 7.03
C GLN A 12 7.91 -6.94 5.81
N ALA A 13 7.63 -6.47 4.59
CA ALA A 13 8.08 -7.07 3.34
C ALA A 13 8.34 -5.97 2.29
N THR A 14 9.19 -6.28 1.31
CA THR A 14 9.31 -5.48 0.10
C THR A 14 8.49 -6.14 -1.01
N PHE A 15 7.49 -5.43 -1.52
CA PHE A 15 6.71 -5.88 -2.67
C PHE A 15 7.40 -5.43 -3.96
N ARG A 16 7.56 -6.35 -4.91
CA ARG A 16 8.07 -6.05 -6.26
C ARG A 16 6.93 -6.23 -7.24
N ILE A 17 6.38 -5.12 -7.71
CA ILE A 17 5.19 -5.09 -8.57
C ILE A 17 5.61 -4.68 -9.97
N LYS A 18 5.02 -5.30 -11.00
CA LYS A 18 5.18 -4.85 -12.39
C LYS A 18 4.04 -3.93 -12.77
N VAL A 19 4.35 -2.69 -13.14
CA VAL A 19 3.38 -1.73 -13.69
C VAL A 19 3.92 -1.23 -15.01
N ASN A 20 3.12 -1.33 -16.09
CA ASN A 20 3.51 -0.90 -17.44
C ASN A 20 4.85 -1.48 -17.94
N GLY A 21 5.22 -2.68 -17.50
CA GLY A 21 6.48 -3.34 -17.85
C GLY A 21 7.68 -2.96 -16.97
N GLU A 22 7.54 -1.96 -16.09
CA GLU A 22 8.57 -1.56 -15.14
C GLU A 22 8.36 -2.23 -13.78
N SER A 23 9.47 -2.63 -13.14
CA SER A 23 9.44 -3.20 -11.79
C SER A 23 9.56 -2.09 -10.75
N VAL A 24 8.52 -1.92 -9.93
CA VAL A 24 8.49 -0.98 -8.81
C VAL A 24 8.68 -1.74 -7.50
N ALA A 25 9.59 -1.27 -6.66
CA ALA A 25 9.82 -1.82 -5.32
C ALA A 25 9.14 -0.94 -4.26
N ILE A 26 8.30 -1.55 -3.43
CA ILE A 26 7.57 -0.89 -2.35
C ILE A 26 8.03 -1.49 -1.02
N ALA A 27 8.74 -0.70 -0.20
CA ALA A 27 9.33 -1.15 1.06
C ALA A 27 8.88 -0.34 2.28
N THR A 28 8.22 0.80 2.06
CA THR A 28 7.79 1.72 3.12
C THR A 28 6.30 2.04 3.02
N VAL A 29 5.73 2.50 4.13
CA VAL A 29 4.34 2.97 4.22
C VAL A 29 4.08 4.09 3.21
N GLY A 30 4.98 5.07 3.11
CA GLY A 30 4.84 6.19 2.17
C GLY A 30 4.81 5.75 0.72
N GLN A 31 5.73 4.87 0.30
CA GLN A 31 5.74 4.30 -1.04
C GLN A 31 4.46 3.52 -1.36
N ALA A 32 3.97 2.72 -0.41
CA ALA A 32 2.74 1.95 -0.60
C ALA A 32 1.52 2.85 -0.71
N TYR A 33 1.43 3.87 0.15
CA TYR A 33 0.33 4.83 0.14
C TYR A 33 0.31 5.62 -1.17
N ASP A 34 1.46 6.15 -1.61
CA ASP A 34 1.57 6.84 -2.89
C ASP A 34 1.18 5.94 -4.06
N PHE A 35 1.65 4.69 -4.07
CA PHE A 35 1.31 3.71 -5.11
C PHE A 35 -0.19 3.45 -5.23
N ILE A 36 -0.87 3.13 -4.11
CA ILE A 36 -2.30 2.78 -4.16
C ILE A 36 -3.21 3.99 -4.34
N THR A 37 -2.74 5.22 -4.06
CA THR A 37 -3.54 6.44 -4.20
C THR A 37 -3.29 7.21 -5.51
N ARG A 38 -2.20 6.92 -6.22
CA ARG A 38 -1.97 7.43 -7.59
C ARG A 38 -2.90 6.78 -8.62
N LEU A 39 -3.34 5.55 -8.38
CA LEU A 39 -4.42 4.93 -9.14
C LEU A 39 -5.76 5.46 -8.62
N SER A 40 -6.60 5.99 -9.51
CA SER A 40 -7.90 6.56 -9.18
C SER A 40 -8.79 5.53 -8.47
N THR A 41 -9.58 5.97 -7.48
CA THR A 41 -10.53 5.10 -6.74
C THR A 41 -11.46 4.30 -7.67
N ALA A 42 -11.76 4.83 -8.86
CA ALA A 42 -12.55 4.13 -9.88
C ALA A 42 -11.84 2.91 -10.48
N GLU A 43 -10.51 2.92 -10.57
CA GLU A 43 -9.70 1.81 -11.10
C GLU A 43 -9.73 0.58 -10.18
N TRP A 44 -10.07 0.77 -8.90
CA TRP A 44 -10.15 -0.32 -7.94
C TRP A 44 -11.43 -1.15 -8.08
N GLY A 45 -12.49 -0.65 -8.73
CA GLY A 45 -13.68 -1.42 -9.08
C GLY A 45 -14.19 -2.33 -7.96
N GLU A 46 -14.17 -3.65 -8.19
CA GLU A 46 -14.57 -4.69 -7.23
C GLU A 46 -13.64 -4.83 -6.00
N PHE A 47 -12.42 -4.29 -6.07
CA PHE A 47 -11.41 -4.32 -5.01
C PHE A 47 -11.43 -3.10 -4.10
N ARG A 48 -12.42 -2.19 -4.26
CA ARG A 48 -12.53 -0.96 -3.47
C ARG A 48 -12.49 -1.18 -1.96
N ALA A 49 -13.13 -2.24 -1.46
CA ALA A 49 -13.12 -2.54 -0.02
C ALA A 49 -11.69 -2.86 0.49
N LEU A 50 -10.93 -3.67 -0.26
CA LEU A 50 -9.53 -3.98 0.06
C LEU A 50 -8.63 -2.75 -0.06
N HIS A 51 -8.92 -1.87 -1.02
CA HIS A 51 -8.20 -0.61 -1.20
C HIS A 51 -8.36 0.33 0.00
N GLU A 52 -9.60 0.57 0.44
CA GLU A 52 -9.86 1.42 1.61
C GLU A 52 -9.28 0.80 2.90
N GLU A 53 -9.34 -0.54 3.04
CA GLU A 53 -8.72 -1.23 4.17
C GLU A 53 -7.19 -1.06 4.18
N ALA A 54 -6.53 -1.27 3.03
CA ALA A 54 -5.08 -1.07 2.89
C ALA A 54 -4.69 0.39 3.16
N ARG A 55 -5.47 1.35 2.65
CA ARG A 55 -5.27 2.78 2.89
C ARG A 55 -5.37 3.13 4.37
N ALA A 56 -6.44 2.72 5.04
CA ALA A 56 -6.63 2.98 6.47
C ALA A 56 -5.51 2.34 7.33
N ALA A 57 -5.06 1.13 6.97
CA ALA A 57 -3.95 0.47 7.65
C ALA A 57 -2.62 1.22 7.47
N LEU A 58 -2.37 1.79 6.28
CA LEU A 58 -1.18 2.60 6.01
C LEU A 58 -1.20 3.94 6.75
N GLU A 59 -2.34 4.63 6.78
CA GLU A 59 -2.50 5.88 7.54
C GLU A 59 -2.24 5.64 9.04
N ALA A 60 -2.75 4.54 9.60
CA ALA A 60 -2.46 4.15 10.97
C ALA A 60 -0.98 3.81 11.18
N ALA A 61 -0.35 3.05 10.26
CA ALA A 61 1.05 2.67 10.37
C ALA A 61 2.04 3.83 10.15
N ALA A 62 1.61 4.91 9.50
CA ALA A 62 2.41 6.14 9.41
C ALA A 62 2.53 6.85 10.76
N GLY A 63 1.50 6.75 11.61
CA GLY A 63 1.52 7.26 12.99
C GLY A 63 2.07 6.28 14.03
N ASP A 64 2.08 4.97 13.74
CA ASP A 64 2.54 3.92 14.65
C ASP A 64 3.24 2.77 13.90
N ALA A 65 4.57 2.69 14.03
CA ALA A 65 5.37 1.65 13.38
C ALA A 65 5.03 0.22 13.83
N MET A 66 4.42 0.03 15.01
CA MET A 66 3.96 -1.29 15.45
C MET A 66 2.86 -1.85 14.55
N LEU A 67 2.13 -0.99 13.84
CA LEU A 67 1.07 -1.37 12.91
C LEU A 67 1.58 -1.72 11.50
N SER A 68 2.89 -1.65 11.26
CA SER A 68 3.51 -2.00 9.97
C SER A 68 3.17 -3.42 9.50
N ARG A 69 2.99 -4.37 10.43
CA ARG A 69 2.57 -5.74 10.08
C ARG A 69 1.16 -5.77 9.51
N LYS A 70 0.21 -5.09 10.16
CA LYS A 70 -1.18 -4.99 9.69
C LYS A 70 -1.25 -4.33 8.31
N ALA A 71 -0.51 -3.24 8.10
CA ALA A 71 -0.41 -2.59 6.80
C ALA A 71 0.17 -3.52 5.73
N THR A 72 1.21 -4.29 6.07
CA THR A 72 1.82 -5.26 5.14
C THR A 72 0.82 -6.36 4.75
N ASP A 73 0.05 -6.87 5.70
CA ASP A 73 -0.91 -7.95 5.43
C ASP A 73 -2.11 -7.45 4.60
N ALA A 74 -2.60 -6.24 4.86
CA ALA A 74 -3.63 -5.60 4.04
C ALA A 74 -3.17 -5.35 2.59
N LEU A 75 -1.93 -4.89 2.40
CA LEU A 75 -1.32 -4.74 1.08
C LEU A 75 -1.20 -6.08 0.33
N ARG A 76 -0.80 -7.15 1.04
CA ARG A 76 -0.71 -8.48 0.43
C ARG A 76 -2.07 -8.97 -0.05
N ALA A 77 -3.13 -8.76 0.73
CA ALA A 77 -4.49 -9.11 0.33
C ALA A 77 -4.95 -8.32 -0.91
N LEU A 78 -4.72 -7.01 -0.92
CA LEU A 78 -5.04 -6.15 -2.06
C LEU A 78 -4.29 -6.60 -3.33
N PHE A 79 -2.96 -6.68 -3.27
CA PHE A 79 -2.14 -6.96 -4.45
C PHE A 79 -2.33 -8.38 -5.00
N ALA A 80 -2.56 -9.38 -4.15
CA ALA A 80 -2.88 -10.72 -4.60
C ALA A 80 -4.22 -10.75 -5.36
N ARG A 81 -5.22 -10.00 -4.87
CA ARG A 81 -6.54 -9.95 -5.49
C ARG A 81 -6.56 -9.15 -6.80
N THR A 82 -5.70 -8.13 -6.91
CA THR A 82 -5.54 -7.34 -8.14
C THR A 82 -4.49 -7.91 -9.10
N HIS A 83 -3.95 -9.11 -8.84
CA HIS A 83 -2.91 -9.75 -9.67
C HIS A 83 -1.66 -8.89 -9.90
N LEU A 84 -1.31 -8.06 -8.91
CA LEU A 84 -0.09 -7.24 -8.90
C LEU A 84 1.13 -7.98 -8.31
N LEU A 85 0.89 -9.10 -7.62
CA LEU A 85 1.89 -10.02 -7.09
C LEU A 85 1.96 -11.32 -7.89
#